data_AF-A0A7U3Z1F0-F1
#
_entry.id   AF-A0A7U3Z1F0-F1
#
_cell.length_a   1.000
_cell.length_b   1.000
_cell.length_c   1.000
_cell.angle_alpha   90.00
_cell.angle_beta   90.00
_cell.angle_gamma   90.00
#
_symmetry.space_group_name_H-M   'P 1'
#
loop_
_entity.id
_entity.type
_entity.pdbx_description
1 polymer ?
#
loop_
_entity_poly.entity_id
_entity_poly.type
_entity_poly.pdbx_seq_one_letter_code
_entity_poly.pdbx_strand_id
1 'polypeptide(L)'
;MTYQQAGRIAIVKRILGWVVFIPALLSTLISLLLFFYQHSEKTKGINAVMLDFVHVMVDMVRFNTPFLNIFWYNSPVPDVAKSLFSGANLMFIVIYFLIFVGLALQASGARMSRQVRFIREGLEDQMILEQAKGSEGHTRVQLEERITLPRHTIFLQYFPLYILPVVIAVIAWFVIKLLGQLAGAA
;
A
#
# COMPACT_ATOMS: atom_id res chain seq x y z
N MET A 1 25.41 6.42 -8.60
CA MET A 1 24.96 6.65 -7.20
C MET A 1 26.02 6.04 -6.31
N THR A 2 26.58 6.80 -5.38
CA THR A 2 27.53 6.23 -4.41
C THR A 2 26.80 5.30 -3.45
N TYR A 3 27.51 4.31 -2.91
CA TYR A 3 26.96 3.26 -2.04
C TYR A 3 26.14 3.81 -0.86
N GLN A 4 26.64 4.85 -0.18
CA GLN A 4 25.94 5.50 0.93
C GLN A 4 24.65 6.22 0.50
N GLN A 5 24.63 6.79 -0.71
CA GLN A 5 23.43 7.44 -1.26
C GLN A 5 22.34 6.41 -1.57
N ALA A 6 22.70 5.23 -2.07
CA ALA A 6 21.74 4.18 -2.35
C ALA A 6 21.06 3.62 -1.09
N GLY A 7 21.82 3.47 0.01
CA GLY A 7 21.25 3.08 1.30
C GLY A 7 20.21 4.10 1.82
N ARG A 8 20.53 5.40 1.78
CA ARG A 8 19.60 6.46 2.19
C ARG A 8 18.33 6.49 1.33
N ILE A 9 18.48 6.36 0.01
CA ILE A 9 17.36 6.34 -0.93
C ILE A 9 16.45 5.13 -0.68
N ALA A 10 17.01 3.96 -0.33
CA ALA A 10 16.23 2.77 0.00
C ALA A 10 15.34 2.98 1.25
N ILE A 11 15.88 3.64 2.28
CA ILE A 11 15.14 3.96 3.51
C ILE A 11 14.03 4.98 3.22
N VAL A 12 14.35 6.05 2.48
CA VAL A 12 13.36 7.08 2.10
C VAL A 12 12.20 6.47 1.31
N LYS A 13 12.49 5.60 0.34
CA LYS A 13 11.45 4.87 -0.41
C LYS A 13 10.53 4.04 0.49
N ARG A 14 11.07 3.41 1.54
CA ARG A 14 10.26 2.63 2.50
C ARG A 14 9.39 3.53 3.38
N ILE A 15 9.93 4.64 3.87
CA ILE A 15 9.19 5.60 4.70
C ILE A 15 8.05 6.21 3.88
N LEU A 16 8.34 6.68 2.66
CA LEU A 16 7.32 7.20 1.74
C LEU A 16 6.25 6.15 1.43
N GLY A 17 6.64 4.89 1.21
CA GLY A 17 5.69 3.79 1.03
C GLY A 17 4.71 3.66 2.20
N TRP A 18 5.19 3.68 3.44
CA TRP A 18 4.34 3.62 4.64
C TRP A 18 3.47 4.86 4.82
N VAL A 19 4.02 6.05 4.57
CA VAL A 19 3.31 7.33 4.67
C VAL A 19 2.18 7.42 3.65
N VAL A 20 2.31 6.80 2.48
CA VAL A 20 1.23 6.72 1.49
C VAL A 20 0.26 5.58 1.80
N PHE A 21 0.78 4.42 2.18
CA PHE A 21 -0.01 3.20 2.39
C PHE A 21 -0.99 3.32 3.57
N ILE A 22 -0.52 3.78 4.74
CA ILE A 22 -1.36 3.82 5.95
C ILE A 22 -2.58 4.72 5.75
N PRO A 23 -2.44 5.99 5.32
CA PRO A 23 -3.60 6.85 5.10
C PRO A 23 -4.53 6.32 4.01
N ALA A 24 -3.98 5.76 2.92
CA ALA A 24 -4.79 5.21 1.83
C ALA A 24 -5.61 3.99 2.29
N LEU A 25 -5.00 3.09 3.08
CA LEU A 25 -5.66 1.92 3.61
C LEU A 25 -6.76 2.30 4.61
N LEU A 26 -6.46 3.18 5.56
CA LEU A 26 -7.44 3.66 6.53
C LEU A 26 -8.61 4.37 5.84
N SER A 27 -8.31 5.24 4.88
CA SER A 27 -9.36 5.95 4.12
C SER A 27 -10.23 4.98 3.31
N THR A 28 -9.64 3.96 2.69
CA THR A 28 -10.41 2.95 1.94
C THR A 28 -11.30 2.12 2.85
N LEU A 29 -10.80 1.67 4.02
CA LEU A 29 -11.60 0.92 4.99
C LEU A 29 -12.78 1.75 5.50
N ILE A 30 -12.54 3.02 5.87
CA ILE A 30 -13.59 3.93 6.33
C ILE A 30 -14.59 4.21 5.21
N SER A 31 -14.14 4.40 3.97
CA SER A 31 -15.01 4.57 2.80
C SER A 31 -15.94 3.38 2.60
N LEU A 32 -15.44 2.15 2.79
CA LEU A 32 -16.25 0.93 2.72
C LEU A 32 -17.26 0.85 3.87
N LEU A 33 -16.87 1.19 5.11
CA LEU A 33 -17.78 1.23 6.25
C LEU A 33 -18.92 2.22 6.02
N LEU A 34 -18.60 3.43 5.55
CA LEU A 34 -19.60 4.45 5.21
C LEU A 34 -20.47 4.04 4.00
N PHE A 35 -19.89 3.31 3.05
CA PHE A 35 -20.66 2.75 1.94
C PHE A 35 -21.73 1.78 2.44
N PHE A 36 -21.37 0.83 3.30
CA PHE A 36 -22.34 -0.10 3.87
C PHE A 36 -23.39 0.61 4.72
N TYR A 37 -22.99 1.63 5.48
CA TYR A 37 -23.91 2.48 6.24
C TYR A 37 -24.97 3.12 5.33
N GLN A 38 -24.56 3.78 4.24
CA GLN A 38 -25.49 4.49 3.33
C GLN A 38 -26.27 3.58 2.38
N HIS A 39 -25.69 2.46 1.93
CA HIS A 39 -26.31 1.60 0.92
C HIS A 39 -27.29 0.57 1.48
N SER A 40 -27.21 0.29 2.80
CA SER A 40 -28.11 -0.67 3.44
C SER A 40 -29.58 -0.20 3.42
N GLU A 41 -29.85 1.11 3.45
CA GLU A 41 -31.20 1.70 3.53
C GLU A 41 -32.11 1.41 2.33
N LYS A 42 -31.55 1.03 1.18
CA LYS A 42 -32.32 0.83 -0.06
C LYS A 42 -32.86 -0.59 -0.23
N THR A 43 -32.42 -1.56 0.56
CA THR A 43 -32.94 -2.94 0.54
C THR A 43 -34.15 -3.09 1.46
N LYS A 44 -35.32 -2.66 0.97
CA LYS A 44 -36.63 -2.85 1.64
C LYS A 44 -37.04 -4.33 1.62
N GLY A 45 -36.64 -5.09 2.62
CA GLY A 45 -37.17 -6.43 2.90
C GLY A 45 -36.37 -7.15 3.98
N ILE A 46 -37.03 -7.48 5.11
CA ILE A 46 -36.56 -8.28 6.28
C ILE A 46 -35.29 -7.76 7.01
N ASN A 47 -34.46 -6.95 6.36
CA ASN A 47 -33.13 -6.50 6.80
C ASN A 47 -33.08 -5.24 7.67
N ALA A 48 -34.21 -4.65 8.08
CA ALA A 48 -34.20 -3.42 8.90
C ALA A 48 -33.43 -3.60 10.22
N VAL A 49 -33.50 -4.79 10.82
CA VAL A 49 -32.74 -5.12 12.03
C VAL A 49 -31.24 -5.28 11.73
N MET A 50 -30.89 -5.96 10.64
CA MET A 50 -29.49 -6.08 10.19
C MET A 50 -28.88 -4.72 9.85
N LEU A 51 -29.68 -3.82 9.29
CA LEU A 51 -29.30 -2.46 8.97
C LEU A 51 -28.99 -1.65 10.22
N ASP A 52 -29.84 -1.75 11.25
CA ASP A 52 -29.62 -1.10 12.53
C ASP A 52 -28.35 -1.63 13.22
N PHE A 53 -28.09 -2.94 13.13
CA PHE A 53 -26.81 -3.52 13.59
C PHE A 53 -25.60 -2.94 12.87
N VAL A 54 -25.64 -2.78 11.54
CA VAL A 54 -24.52 -2.16 10.78
C VAL A 54 -24.30 -0.71 11.21
N HIS A 55 -25.38 0.06 11.41
CA HIS A 55 -25.29 1.45 11.87
C HIS A 55 -24.64 1.52 13.26
N VAL A 56 -25.13 0.72 14.22
CA VAL A 56 -24.57 0.64 15.58
C VAL A 56 -23.10 0.20 15.56
N MET A 57 -22.73 -0.78 14.74
CA MET A 57 -21.33 -1.22 14.62
C MET A 57 -20.44 -0.10 14.08
N VAL A 58 -20.86 0.60 13.03
CA VAL A 58 -20.10 1.72 12.47
C VAL A 58 -19.97 2.86 13.49
N ASP A 59 -21.04 3.19 14.21
CA ASP A 59 -21.05 4.22 15.24
C ASP A 59 -20.15 3.85 16.42
N MET A 60 -20.16 2.59 16.87
CA MET A 60 -19.26 2.09 17.91
C MET A 60 -17.79 2.15 17.48
N VAL A 61 -17.49 1.76 16.24
CA VAL A 61 -16.12 1.83 15.70
C VAL A 61 -15.67 3.29 15.59
N ARG A 62 -16.54 4.20 15.13
CA ARG A 62 -16.24 5.64 15.06
C ARG A 62 -16.02 6.25 16.44
N PHE A 63 -16.88 5.92 17.40
CA PHE A 63 -16.76 6.37 18.78
C PHE A 63 -15.44 5.92 19.43
N ASN A 64 -15.02 4.68 19.15
CA ASN A 64 -13.76 4.13 19.66
C ASN A 64 -12.51 4.60 18.88
N THR A 65 -12.67 5.29 17.75
CA THR A 65 -11.56 5.74 16.90
C THR A 65 -11.55 7.25 16.64
N PRO A 66 -11.58 8.10 17.69
CA PRO A 66 -11.60 9.56 17.51
C PRO A 66 -10.33 10.09 16.83
N PHE A 67 -9.20 9.38 16.96
CA PHE A 67 -7.95 9.71 16.27
C PHE A 67 -8.03 9.56 14.74
N LEU A 68 -9.05 8.86 14.21
CA LEU A 68 -9.32 8.72 12.78
C LEU A 68 -10.34 9.73 12.24
N ASN A 69 -10.76 10.72 13.03
CA ASN A 69 -11.80 11.69 12.63
C ASN A 69 -11.52 12.36 11.28
N ILE A 70 -10.26 12.69 10.98
CA ILE A 70 -9.86 13.25 9.68
C ILE A 70 -10.29 12.34 8.53
N PHE A 71 -10.15 11.02 8.70
CA PHE A 71 -10.60 10.04 7.72
C PHE A 71 -12.11 9.84 7.73
N TRP A 72 -12.75 9.84 8.91
CA TRP A 72 -14.21 9.73 9.00
C TRP A 72 -14.96 10.84 8.24
N TYR A 73 -14.40 12.05 8.19
CA TYR A 73 -15.03 13.18 7.49
C TYR A 73 -14.55 13.38 6.04
N ASN A 74 -13.30 12.99 5.72
CA ASN A 74 -12.71 13.28 4.40
C ASN A 74 -12.63 12.06 3.47
N SER A 75 -12.94 10.85 3.95
CA SER A 75 -12.86 9.65 3.12
C SER A 75 -13.98 9.63 2.07
N PRO A 76 -13.66 9.38 0.79
CA PRO A 76 -14.64 9.41 -0.29
C PRO A 76 -15.54 8.18 -0.24
N VAL A 77 -16.85 8.39 -0.07
CA VAL A 77 -17.83 7.30 -0.09
C VAL A 77 -18.26 7.04 -1.53
N PRO A 78 -18.05 5.83 -2.08
CA PRO A 78 -18.49 5.51 -3.42
C PRO A 78 -20.03 5.48 -3.51
N ASP A 79 -20.59 5.97 -4.61
CA ASP A 79 -22.01 5.98 -4.91
C ASP A 79 -22.26 5.21 -6.20
N VAL A 80 -22.87 4.02 -6.08
CA VAL A 80 -23.20 3.15 -7.22
C VAL A 80 -24.32 3.71 -8.10
N ALA A 81 -25.09 4.71 -7.65
CA ALA A 81 -26.08 5.37 -8.51
C ALA A 81 -25.43 6.38 -9.46
N LYS A 82 -24.19 6.81 -9.19
CA LYS A 82 -23.45 7.77 -10.00
C LYS A 82 -22.44 7.05 -10.90
N SER A 83 -22.05 7.72 -12.00
CA SER A 83 -21.01 7.23 -12.90
C SER A 83 -19.69 6.95 -12.16
N LEU A 84 -18.89 6.01 -12.68
CA LEU A 84 -17.55 5.68 -12.18
C LEU A 84 -16.64 6.91 -12.09
N PHE A 85 -16.84 7.90 -12.97
CA PHE A 85 -16.05 9.14 -13.01
C PHE A 85 -16.69 10.29 -12.22
N SER A 86 -17.70 10.03 -11.39
CA SER A 86 -18.19 11.03 -10.43
C SER A 86 -17.12 11.33 -9.38
N GLY A 87 -17.10 12.56 -8.86
CA GLY A 87 -16.01 13.01 -7.98
C GLY A 87 -15.72 12.08 -6.80
N ALA A 88 -16.74 11.56 -6.12
CA ALA A 88 -16.57 10.65 -4.98
C ALA A 88 -16.04 9.26 -5.42
N ASN A 89 -16.58 8.70 -6.51
CA ASN A 89 -16.12 7.42 -7.06
C ASN A 89 -14.68 7.49 -7.56
N LEU A 90 -14.32 8.59 -8.24
CA LEU A 90 -12.97 8.82 -8.73
C LEU A 90 -11.98 8.97 -7.58
N MET A 91 -12.31 9.76 -6.55
CA MET A 91 -11.46 9.90 -5.36
C MET A 91 -11.29 8.57 -4.63
N PHE A 92 -12.35 7.77 -4.52
CA PHE A 92 -12.26 6.42 -3.96
C PHE A 92 -11.32 5.52 -4.77
N ILE A 93 -11.43 5.53 -6.10
CA ILE A 93 -10.54 4.76 -6.99
C ILE A 93 -9.09 5.22 -6.83
N VAL A 94 -8.83 6.53 -6.78
CA VAL A 94 -7.48 7.08 -6.60
C VAL A 94 -6.88 6.63 -5.27
N ILE A 95 -7.64 6.72 -4.17
CA ILE A 95 -7.18 6.28 -2.85
C ILE A 95 -6.96 4.77 -2.81
N TYR A 96 -7.85 3.99 -3.44
CA TYR A 96 -7.68 2.55 -3.60
C TYR A 96 -6.37 2.22 -4.33
N PHE A 97 -6.08 2.88 -5.46
CA PHE A 97 -4.82 2.69 -6.18
C PHE A 97 -3.59 3.13 -5.37
N LEU A 98 -3.71 4.18 -4.55
CA LEU A 98 -2.62 4.66 -3.69
C LEU A 98 -2.14 3.61 -2.68
N ILE A 99 -3.00 2.68 -2.24
CA ILE A 99 -2.60 1.54 -1.41
C ILE A 99 -1.51 0.73 -2.13
N PHE A 100 -1.74 0.39 -3.39
CA PHE A 100 -0.83 -0.45 -4.18
C PHE A 100 0.44 0.31 -4.56
N VAL A 101 0.33 1.62 -4.81
CA VAL A 101 1.50 2.49 -4.98
C VAL A 101 2.38 2.48 -3.72
N GLY A 102 1.78 2.58 -2.53
CA GLY A 102 2.48 2.49 -1.25
C GLY A 102 3.19 1.14 -1.05
N LEU A 103 2.49 0.04 -1.35
CA LEU A 103 3.07 -1.32 -1.32
C LEU A 103 4.23 -1.48 -2.31
N ALA A 104 4.09 -0.94 -3.53
CA ALA A 104 5.14 -0.99 -4.54
C ALA A 104 6.38 -0.18 -4.12
N LEU A 105 6.18 0.99 -3.52
CA LEU A 105 7.27 1.79 -2.94
C LEU A 105 8.02 1.03 -1.85
N GLN A 106 7.28 0.41 -0.92
CA GLN A 106 7.86 -0.38 0.17
C GLN A 106 8.70 -1.55 -0.37
N ALA A 107 8.14 -2.36 -1.28
CA ALA A 107 8.84 -3.49 -1.86
C ALA A 107 10.04 -3.04 -2.74
N SER A 108 10.05 -1.79 -3.21
CA SER A 108 11.19 -1.24 -3.98
C SER A 108 12.34 -0.93 -3.06
N GLY A 109 12.04 -0.24 -1.96
CA GLY A 109 13.02 0.09 -0.95
C GLY A 109 13.57 -1.16 -0.26
N ALA A 110 12.75 -2.19 -0.03
CA ALA A 110 13.20 -3.45 0.55
C ALA A 110 14.23 -4.18 -0.34
N ARG A 111 13.96 -4.34 -1.64
CA ARG A 111 14.92 -4.94 -2.59
C ARG A 111 16.22 -4.13 -2.68
N MET A 112 16.11 -2.81 -2.77
CA MET A 112 17.26 -1.92 -2.82
C MET A 112 18.10 -2.01 -1.53
N SER A 113 17.47 -2.14 -0.36
CA SER A 113 18.21 -2.32 0.91
C SER A 113 18.96 -3.65 1.01
N ARG A 114 18.43 -4.74 0.43
CA ARG A 114 19.10 -6.04 0.40
C ARG A 114 20.34 -5.99 -0.46
N GLN A 115 20.24 -5.35 -1.62
CA GLN A 115 21.38 -5.19 -2.53
C GLN A 115 22.48 -4.32 -1.92
N VAL A 116 22.12 -3.21 -1.27
CA VAL A 116 23.07 -2.38 -0.54
C VAL A 116 23.75 -3.21 0.56
N ARG A 117 23.00 -3.99 1.34
CA ARG A 117 23.59 -4.82 2.38
C ARG A 117 24.57 -5.87 1.82
N PHE A 118 24.20 -6.56 0.75
CA PHE A 118 25.08 -7.55 0.09
C PHE A 118 26.39 -6.92 -0.41
N ILE A 119 26.30 -5.72 -0.99
CA ILE A 119 27.49 -4.99 -1.47
C ILE A 119 28.35 -4.53 -0.29
N ARG A 120 27.75 -4.16 0.83
CA ARG A 120 28.48 -3.84 2.06
C ARG A 120 29.32 -5.02 2.52
N GLU A 121 28.67 -6.17 2.63
CA GLU A 121 29.28 -7.41 3.12
C GLU A 121 30.40 -7.84 2.18
N GLY A 122 30.17 -7.82 0.85
CA GLY A 122 31.21 -8.12 -0.13
C GLY A 122 32.38 -7.14 -0.15
N LEU A 123 32.16 -5.85 0.17
CA LEU A 123 33.23 -4.85 0.28
C LEU A 123 34.04 -5.05 1.55
N GLU A 124 33.39 -5.34 2.68
CA GLU A 124 34.04 -5.66 3.96
C GLU A 124 34.90 -6.93 3.82
N ASP A 125 34.42 -7.97 3.14
CA ASP A 125 35.18 -9.20 2.87
C ASP A 125 36.40 -8.96 1.96
N GLN A 126 36.23 -8.18 0.88
CA GLN A 126 37.34 -7.83 -0.01
C GLN A 126 38.42 -7.04 0.72
N MET A 127 38.04 -6.12 1.62
CA MET A 127 39.03 -5.41 2.40
C MET A 127 39.84 -6.28 3.35
N ILE A 128 39.24 -7.32 3.94
CA ILE A 128 39.98 -8.24 4.82
C ILE A 128 41.07 -8.96 4.01
N LEU A 129 40.75 -9.34 2.78
CA LEU A 129 41.70 -9.95 1.83
C LEU A 129 42.76 -8.95 1.34
N GLU A 130 42.38 -7.68 1.15
CA GLU A 130 43.29 -6.61 0.70
C GLU A 130 44.23 -6.16 1.83
N GLN A 131 43.75 -6.09 3.08
CA GLN A 131 44.59 -5.84 4.26
C GLN A 131 45.62 -6.95 4.50
N ALA A 132 45.30 -8.18 4.13
CA ALA A 132 46.24 -9.31 4.18
C ALA A 132 47.37 -9.19 3.12
N LYS A 133 47.21 -8.36 2.08
CA LYS A 133 48.23 -8.12 1.04
C LYS A 133 49.21 -6.98 1.36
N GLY A 134 49.06 -6.29 2.49
CA GLY A 134 50.02 -5.26 2.93
C GLY A 134 50.06 -4.03 2.02
N SER A 135 51.23 -3.70 1.46
CA SER A 135 51.51 -2.44 0.76
C SER A 135 50.91 -2.30 -0.66
N GLU A 136 50.33 -3.37 -1.22
CA GLU A 136 49.67 -3.37 -2.55
C GLU A 136 48.14 -3.39 -2.47
N GLY A 137 47.56 -3.29 -1.26
CA GLY A 137 46.11 -3.25 -1.09
C GLY A 137 45.49 -1.93 -1.55
N HIS A 138 44.45 -2.01 -2.37
CA HIS A 138 43.57 -0.91 -2.72
C HIS A 138 42.85 -0.36 -1.48
N THR A 139 42.73 0.96 -1.43
CA THR A 139 42.00 1.65 -0.35
C THR A 139 40.49 1.56 -0.59
N ARG A 140 39.69 1.56 0.49
CA ARG A 140 38.20 1.54 0.46
C ARG A 140 37.61 2.45 -0.62
N VAL A 141 38.19 3.64 -0.77
CA VAL A 141 37.71 4.70 -1.67
C VAL A 141 37.86 4.31 -3.15
N GLN A 142 38.92 3.60 -3.53
CA GLN A 142 39.15 3.13 -4.92
C GLN A 142 38.26 1.95 -5.30
N LEU A 143 37.92 1.08 -4.33
CA LEU A 143 37.00 -0.04 -4.53
C LEU A 143 35.54 0.44 -4.63
N GLU A 144 35.17 1.48 -3.87
CA GLU A 144 33.84 2.10 -3.93
C GLU A 144 33.55 2.82 -5.27
N GLU A 145 34.58 3.37 -5.94
CA GLU A 145 34.44 4.06 -7.23
C GLU A 145 34.13 3.12 -8.41
N ARG A 146 34.55 1.85 -8.35
CA ARG A 146 34.23 0.85 -9.40
C ARG A 146 32.82 0.28 -9.31
N ILE A 147 32.12 0.46 -8.19
CA ILE A 147 30.81 -0.17 -7.97
C ILE A 147 29.70 0.74 -8.52
N THR A 148 29.36 0.53 -9.79
CA THR A 148 28.18 1.16 -10.39
C THR A 148 26.92 0.37 -10.02
N LEU A 149 26.04 0.97 -9.21
CA LEU A 149 24.79 0.35 -8.80
C LEU A 149 23.73 0.36 -9.92
N PRO A 150 23.10 -0.79 -10.25
CA PRO A 150 21.93 -0.84 -11.10
C PRO A 150 20.77 -0.04 -10.50
N ARG A 151 20.07 0.76 -11.32
CA ARG A 151 18.91 1.54 -10.87
C ARG A 151 17.69 0.63 -10.68
N HIS A 152 17.20 0.50 -9.45
CA HIS A 152 15.90 -0.11 -9.18
C HIS A 152 14.77 0.93 -9.19
N THR A 153 13.87 0.80 -10.16
CA THR A 153 12.67 1.64 -10.32
C THR A 153 11.42 0.97 -9.75
N ILE A 154 10.45 1.80 -9.35
CA ILE A 154 9.17 1.35 -8.75
C ILE A 154 8.32 0.58 -9.78
N PHE A 155 8.48 0.91 -11.06
CA PHE A 155 7.75 0.31 -12.19
C PHE A 155 8.12 -1.13 -12.51
N LEU A 156 9.25 -1.64 -12.00
CA LEU A 156 9.64 -3.05 -12.16
C LEU A 156 8.82 -4.00 -11.27
N GLN A 157 7.88 -3.47 -10.49
CA GLN A 157 7.04 -4.24 -9.58
C GLN A 157 5.68 -4.52 -10.18
N TYR A 158 5.71 -5.25 -11.29
CA TYR A 158 4.51 -5.50 -12.06
C TYR A 158 3.39 -6.16 -11.23
N PHE A 159 3.78 -7.08 -10.33
CA PHE A 159 2.85 -7.83 -9.51
C PHE A 159 2.07 -6.99 -8.47
N PRO A 160 2.71 -6.31 -7.49
CA PRO A 160 1.98 -5.55 -6.48
C PRO A 160 1.28 -4.31 -7.07
N LEU A 161 1.81 -3.72 -8.14
CA LEU A 161 1.29 -2.45 -8.68
C LEU A 161 0.11 -2.64 -9.65
N TYR A 162 0.12 -3.68 -10.49
CA TYR A 162 -0.89 -3.87 -11.54
C TYR A 162 -1.75 -5.11 -11.35
N ILE A 163 -1.17 -6.24 -10.90
CA ILE A 163 -1.91 -7.49 -10.77
C ILE A 163 -2.77 -7.49 -9.49
N LEU A 164 -2.18 -7.11 -8.35
CA LEU A 164 -2.88 -7.12 -7.05
C LEU A 164 -4.18 -6.27 -7.03
N PRO A 165 -4.20 -5.02 -7.54
CA PRO A 165 -5.43 -4.23 -7.57
C PRO A 165 -6.54 -4.90 -8.39
N VAL A 166 -6.21 -5.45 -9.55
CA VAL A 166 -7.21 -6.10 -10.42
C VAL A 166 -7.75 -7.36 -9.75
N VAL A 167 -6.88 -8.20 -9.17
CA VAL A 167 -7.30 -9.41 -8.46
C VAL A 167 -8.21 -9.08 -7.28
N ILE A 168 -7.86 -8.08 -6.47
CA ILE A 168 -8.70 -7.66 -5.33
C ILE A 168 -10.04 -7.12 -5.81
N ALA A 169 -10.08 -6.32 -6.88
CA ALA A 169 -11.33 -5.82 -7.45
C ALA A 169 -12.24 -6.97 -7.95
N VAL A 170 -11.67 -7.99 -8.61
CA VAL A 170 -12.41 -9.17 -9.07
C VAL A 170 -12.95 -9.99 -7.90
N ILE A 171 -12.14 -10.22 -6.86
CA ILE A 171 -12.57 -10.92 -5.64
C ILE A 171 -13.69 -10.14 -4.95
N ALA A 172 -13.54 -8.83 -4.79
CA ALA A 172 -14.57 -7.98 -4.18
C ALA A 172 -15.90 -8.06 -4.96
N TRP A 173 -15.84 -8.00 -6.30
CA TRP A 173 -17.02 -8.18 -7.15
C TRP A 173 -17.68 -9.56 -6.95
N PHE A 174 -16.88 -10.63 -6.89
CA PHE A 174 -17.39 -11.97 -6.68
C PHE A 174 -18.05 -12.14 -5.31
N VAL A 175 -17.44 -11.60 -4.25
CA VAL A 175 -17.98 -11.62 -2.88
C VAL A 175 -19.31 -10.86 -2.80
N ILE A 176 -19.39 -9.65 -3.38
CA ILE A 176 -20.63 -8.86 -3.41
C ILE A 176 -21.72 -9.61 -4.18
N LYS A 177 -21.38 -10.23 -5.32
CA LYS A 177 -22.33 -11.01 -6.12
C LYS A 177 -22.83 -12.24 -5.36
N LEU A 178 -21.96 -12.97 -4.67
CA LEU A 178 -22.31 -14.14 -3.87
C LEU A 178 -23.19 -13.76 -2.66
N LEU A 179 -22.84 -12.68 -1.96
CA LEU A 179 -23.64 -12.15 -0.86
C LEU A 179 -25.02 -11.68 -1.34
N GLY A 180 -25.10 -11.00 -2.49
CA GLY A 180 -26.37 -10.60 -3.10
C GLY A 180 -27.25 -11.78 -3.50
N GLN A 181 -26.64 -12.86 -3.99
CA GLN A 181 -27.37 -14.10 -4.30
C GLN A 181 -27.86 -14.83 -3.04
N LEU A 182 -27.06 -14.87 -1.97
CA LEU A 182 -27.47 -15.44 -0.68
C LEU A 182 -28.58 -14.62 0.00
N ALA A 183 -28.54 -13.29 -0.12
CA ALA A 183 -29.55 -12.39 0.43
C ALA A 183 -30.86 -12.35 -0.39
N GLY A 184 -30.82 -12.71 -1.67
CA GLY A 184 -31.99 -12.77 -2.55
C GLY A 184 -32.60 -14.17 -2.71
N ALA A 185 -32.09 -15.19 -2.01
CA ALA A 185 -32.59 -16.57 -2.06
C ALA A 185 -33.59 -16.93 -0.94
N ALA A 186 -34.21 -15.93 -0.30
CA ALA A 186 -35.26 -16.10 0.70
C ALA A 186 -36.55 -15.38 0.28
#